data_AF-N6Y0H0-F1
#
_entry.id   AF-N6Y0H0-F1
#
_cell.length_a   1.000
_cell.length_b   1.000
_cell.length_c   1.000
_cell.angle_alpha   90.00
_cell.angle_beta   90.00
_cell.angle_gamma   90.00
#
_symmetry.space_group_name_H-M   'P 1'
#
loop_
_entity.id
_entity.type
_entity.pdbx_description
1 polymer ?
#
loop_
_entity_poly.entity_id
_entity_poly.type
_entity_poly.pdbx_seq_one_letter_code
_entity_poly.pdbx_strand_id
1 'polypeptide(L)'
;MPSATADEWVEPGSAELAALTGISPPKPDPGNVRASLEHSDQGLIRVLEDLIDTLLAKDVICFTDLPLPAQNRLLQRRSLRDSLNRNADLLDDDSGLL
;
A
#
# COMPACT_ATOMS: atom_id res chain seq x y z
N MET A 1 -28.28 24.16 12.93
CA MET A 1 -28.78 22.77 13.02
C MET A 1 -27.90 21.91 12.11
N PRO A 2 -26.98 21.08 12.64
CA PRO A 2 -26.24 20.13 11.81
C PRO A 2 -27.17 18.98 11.41
N SER A 3 -27.32 18.72 10.11
CA SER A 3 -28.11 17.60 9.59
C SER A 3 -27.36 16.28 9.83
N ALA A 4 -28.07 15.30 10.36
CA ALA A 4 -27.55 14.03 10.87
C ALA A 4 -27.41 12.94 9.80
N THR A 5 -26.78 13.24 8.66
CA THR A 5 -26.51 12.26 7.59
C THR A 5 -25.07 12.40 7.10
N ALA A 6 -24.10 12.12 7.98
CA ALA A 6 -22.68 12.05 7.62
C ALA A 6 -22.30 10.65 7.10
N ASP A 7 -23.16 10.05 6.27
CA ASP A 7 -22.95 8.72 5.65
C ASP A 7 -23.05 8.80 4.12
N GLU A 8 -23.12 10.00 3.53
CA GLU A 8 -23.08 10.13 2.08
C GLU A 8 -21.65 9.86 1.58
N TRP A 9 -21.43 8.64 1.10
CA TRP A 9 -20.20 8.29 0.40
C TRP A 9 -20.07 9.15 -0.85
N VAL A 10 -19.00 9.94 -0.92
CA VAL A 10 -18.70 10.79 -2.06
C VAL A 10 -17.65 10.12 -2.92
N GLU A 11 -17.98 9.86 -4.18
CA GLU A 11 -17.08 9.22 -5.14
C GLU A 11 -15.75 9.99 -5.27
N PRO A 12 -14.60 9.29 -5.29
CA PRO A 12 -13.29 9.90 -5.47
C PRO A 12 -13.23 10.57 -6.86
N GLY A 13 -13.39 11.90 -6.90
CA GLY A 13 -13.55 12.65 -8.14
C GLY A 13 -14.68 13.67 -8.16
N SER A 14 -15.52 13.72 -7.12
CA SER A 14 -16.64 14.67 -7.09
C SER A 14 -16.16 16.13 -7.10
N ALA A 15 -16.97 16.99 -7.71
CA ALA A 15 -16.71 18.42 -7.77
C ALA A 15 -16.66 19.06 -6.37
N GLU A 16 -17.42 18.52 -5.43
CA GLU A 16 -17.46 19.01 -4.04
C GLU A 16 -16.16 18.72 -3.29
N LEU A 17 -15.56 17.54 -3.48
CA LEU A 17 -14.25 17.21 -2.91
C LEU A 17 -13.12 18.04 -3.53
N ALA A 18 -13.21 18.33 -4.82
CA ALA A 18 -12.26 19.20 -5.53
C ALA A 18 -12.34 20.66 -5.04
N ALA A 19 -13.55 21.17 -4.79
CA ALA A 19 -13.76 22.50 -4.23
C ALA A 19 -13.24 22.63 -2.79
N LEU A 20 -13.36 21.57 -1.99
CA LEU A 20 -12.95 21.56 -0.59
C LEU A 20 -11.42 21.47 -0.41
N THR A 21 -10.74 20.67 -1.23
CA THR A 21 -9.30 20.41 -1.08
C THR A 21 -8.42 21.37 -1.88
N GLY A 22 -9.01 22.14 -2.81
CA GLY A 22 -8.26 23.00 -3.74
C GLY A 22 -7.35 22.21 -4.70
N ILE A 23 -7.40 20.88 -4.65
CA ILE A 23 -6.63 19.94 -5.43
C ILE A 23 -7.66 19.14 -6.21
N SER A 24 -7.70 19.31 -7.53
CA SER A 24 -8.51 18.42 -8.36
C SER A 24 -7.92 17.01 -8.22
N PRO A 25 -8.71 16.01 -7.77
CA PRO A 25 -8.24 14.62 -7.80
C PRO A 25 -7.83 14.32 -9.25
N PRO A 26 -6.63 13.78 -9.49
CA PRO A 26 -6.18 13.50 -10.85
C PRO A 26 -7.18 12.52 -11.46
N LYS A 27 -7.99 13.01 -12.40
CA LYS A 27 -8.86 12.18 -13.22
C LYS A 27 -7.94 11.10 -13.83
N PRO A 28 -8.27 9.80 -13.72
CA PRO A 28 -7.50 8.77 -14.40
C PRO A 28 -7.58 9.08 -15.89
N ASP A 29 -6.52 9.70 -16.39
CA ASP A 29 -6.41 10.12 -17.78
C ASP A 29 -5.86 8.89 -18.53
N PRO A 30 -6.63 8.24 -19.41
CA PRO A 30 -6.14 7.12 -20.20
C PRO A 30 -4.95 7.50 -21.09
N GLY A 31 -4.64 8.81 -21.26
CA GLY A 31 -3.41 9.29 -21.88
C GLY A 31 -2.17 9.25 -20.97
N ASN A 32 -2.32 9.14 -19.65
CA ASN A 32 -1.21 9.08 -18.70
C ASN A 32 -0.91 7.63 -18.28
N VAL A 33 -0.63 6.79 -19.28
CA VAL A 33 -0.29 5.37 -19.15
C VAL A 33 0.78 5.10 -18.09
N ARG A 34 1.71 6.05 -17.87
CA ARG A 34 2.75 5.94 -16.83
C ARG A 34 2.16 5.90 -15.42
N ALA A 35 1.24 6.81 -15.10
CA ALA A 35 0.62 6.86 -13.78
C ALA A 35 -0.23 5.61 -13.51
N SER A 36 -0.94 5.11 -14.52
CA SER A 36 -1.70 3.85 -14.41
C SER A 36 -0.78 2.64 -14.21
N LEU A 37 0.36 2.60 -14.89
CA LEU A 37 1.36 1.54 -14.72
C LEU A 37 1.99 1.59 -13.33
N GLU A 38 2.42 2.77 -12.88
CA GLU A 38 2.99 2.97 -11.54
C GLU A 38 2.02 2.53 -10.44
N HIS A 39 0.73 2.85 -10.59
CA HIS A 39 -0.29 2.39 -9.66
C HIS A 39 -0.48 0.86 -9.69
N SER A 40 -0.51 0.25 -10.88
CA SER A 40 -0.61 -1.21 -11.02
C SER A 40 0.62 -1.93 -10.43
N ASP A 41 1.81 -1.37 -10.62
CA ASP A 41 3.08 -1.95 -10.12
C ASP A 41 3.12 -1.97 -8.58
N GLN A 42 2.50 -0.99 -7.91
CA GLN A 42 2.38 -0.97 -6.44
C GLN A 42 1.56 -2.14 -5.89
N GLY A 43 0.52 -2.57 -6.58
CA GLY A 43 -0.24 -3.76 -6.22
C GLY A 43 0.56 -5.03 -6.51
N LEU A 44 1.14 -5.11 -7.70
CA LEU A 44 1.91 -6.27 -8.17
C LEU A 44 3.08 -6.60 -7.24
N ILE A 45 3.80 -5.60 -6.74
CA ILE A 45 4.98 -5.85 -5.89
C ILE A 45 4.62 -6.53 -4.55
N ARG A 46 3.42 -6.31 -4.00
CA ARG A 46 2.95 -7.02 -2.80
C ARG A 46 2.66 -8.48 -3.12
N VAL A 47 1.96 -8.74 -4.23
CA VAL A 47 1.66 -10.09 -4.71
C VAL A 47 2.95 -10.87 -5.00
N LEU A 48 3.95 -10.22 -5.61
CA LEU A 48 5.26 -10.83 -5.86
C LEU A 48 5.96 -11.22 -4.56
N GLU A 49 5.90 -10.37 -3.53
CA GLU A 49 6.48 -10.65 -2.22
C GLU A 49 5.82 -11.88 -1.58
N ASP A 50 4.48 -11.93 -1.56
CA ASP A 50 3.74 -13.07 -1.00
C ASP A 50 3.97 -14.37 -1.79
N LEU A 51 4.10 -14.27 -3.12
CA LEU A 51 4.45 -15.39 -3.97
C LEU A 51 5.85 -15.92 -3.65
N ILE A 52 6.84 -15.03 -3.52
CA ILE A 52 8.21 -15.41 -3.17
C ILE A 52 8.23 -16.09 -1.80
N ASP A 53 7.57 -15.52 -0.80
CA ASP A 53 7.46 -16.11 0.54
C ASP A 53 6.78 -17.49 0.50
N THR A 54 5.73 -17.64 -0.31
CA THR A 54 5.04 -18.93 -0.51
C THR A 54 5.97 -19.97 -1.15
N LEU A 55 6.76 -19.58 -2.14
CA LEU A 55 7.69 -20.48 -2.82
C LEU A 55 8.85 -20.89 -1.90
N LEU A 56 9.37 -19.96 -1.09
CA LEU A 56 10.38 -20.23 -0.06
C LEU A 56 9.82 -21.17 1.02
N ALA A 57 8.62 -20.92 1.53
CA ALA A 57 7.99 -21.73 2.57
C ALA A 57 7.67 -23.17 2.11
N LYS A 58 7.53 -23.38 0.80
CA LYS A 58 7.32 -24.69 0.20
C LYS A 58 8.62 -25.35 -0.27
N ASP A 59 9.78 -24.75 0.01
CA ASP A 59 11.09 -25.18 -0.46
C ASP A 59 11.16 -25.37 -1.99
N VAL A 60 10.37 -24.62 -2.75
CA VAL A 60 10.35 -24.67 -4.22
C VAL A 60 11.55 -23.91 -4.82
N ILE A 61 11.95 -22.82 -4.15
CA ILE A 61 13.16 -22.06 -4.45
C ILE A 61 13.91 -21.77 -3.14
N CYS A 62 15.22 -21.59 -3.21
CA CYS A 62 16.01 -21.03 -2.11
C CYS A 62 16.21 -19.53 -2.32
N PHE A 63 16.37 -18.78 -1.23
CA PHE A 63 16.64 -17.33 -1.30
C PHE A 63 17.90 -17.01 -2.13
N THR A 64 18.91 -17.89 -2.04
CA THR A 64 20.17 -17.78 -2.78
C THR A 64 20.05 -18.02 -4.28
N ASP A 65 18.93 -18.58 -4.75
CA ASP A 65 18.67 -18.82 -6.17
C ASP A 65 18.30 -17.52 -6.91
N LEU A 66 17.86 -16.50 -6.15
CA LEU A 66 17.52 -15.20 -6.68
C LEU A 66 18.78 -14.37 -6.97
N PRO A 67 18.77 -13.50 -8.00
CA PRO A 67 19.92 -12.63 -8.27
C PRO A 67 20.13 -11.63 -7.12
N LEU A 68 21.38 -11.25 -6.86
CA LEU A 68 21.76 -10.37 -5.73
C LEU A 68 20.92 -9.08 -5.62
N PRO A 69 20.55 -8.39 -6.73
CA PRO A 69 19.64 -7.25 -6.64
C PRO A 69 18.25 -7.58 -6.09
N ALA A 70 17.71 -8.76 -6.41
CA ALA A 70 16.41 -9.20 -5.91
C ALA A 70 16.49 -9.56 -4.42
N GLN A 71 17.56 -10.26 -4.01
CA GLN A 71 17.82 -10.56 -2.60
C GLN A 71 17.86 -9.27 -1.75
N ASN A 72 18.62 -8.26 -2.20
CA ASN A 72 18.72 -6.98 -1.49
C ASN A 72 17.37 -6.26 -1.37
N ARG A 73 16.57 -6.26 -2.45
CA ARG A 73 15.24 -5.64 -2.44
C ARG A 73 14.28 -6.33 -1.47
N LEU A 74 14.31 -7.66 -1.42
CA LEU A 74 13.48 -8.44 -0.49
C LEU A 74 13.87 -8.17 0.97
N LEU A 75 15.17 -8.13 1.27
CA LEU A 75 15.66 -7.79 2.61
C LEU A 75 15.24 -6.37 3.04
N GLN A 76 15.38 -5.39 2.15
CA GLN A 76 14.96 -4.01 2.41
C GLN A 76 13.45 -3.93 2.69
N ARG A 77 12.62 -4.57 1.86
CA ARG A 77 11.17 -4.57 2.05
C ARG A 77 10.75 -5.23 3.35
N ARG A 78 11.34 -6.38 3.68
CA ARG A 78 11.06 -7.08 4.94
C ARG A 78 11.42 -6.23 6.15
N SER A 79 12.59 -5.57 6.12
CA SER A 79 13.00 -4.63 7.17
C SER A 79 12.04 -3.45 7.32
N LEU A 80 11.56 -2.86 6.21
CA LEU A 80 10.57 -1.78 6.25
C LEU A 80 9.23 -2.25 6.85
N ARG A 81 8.78 -3.46 6.49
CA ARG A 81 7.56 -4.07 7.02
C ARG A 81 7.70 -4.36 8.51
N ASP A 82 8.82 -4.93 8.94
CA ASP A 82 9.10 -5.19 10.36
C ASP A 82 9.16 -3.89 11.17
N SER A 83 9.74 -2.82 10.60
CA SER A 83 9.74 -1.50 11.24
C SER A 83 8.33 -0.93 11.36
N LEU A 84 7.49 -1.06 10.33
CA LEU A 84 6.10 -0.60 10.38
C LEU A 84 5.29 -1.39 11.41
N ASN A 85 5.44 -2.72 11.44
CA ASN A 85 4.76 -3.57 12.41
C ASN A 85 5.18 -3.26 13.85
N ARG A 86 6.47 -3.02 14.11
CA ARG A 86 6.96 -2.60 15.44
C ARG A 86 6.37 -1.26 15.88
N ASN A 87 6.22 -0.32 14.95
CA ASN A 87 5.58 0.96 15.25
C ASN A 87 4.08 0.79 15.48
N ALA A 88 3.41 -0.12 14.76
CA ALA A 88 2.00 -0.43 14.98
C ALA A 88 1.76 -1.09 16.35
N ASP A 89 2.63 -2.02 16.74
CA ASP A 89 2.62 -2.70 18.05
C ASP A 89 2.79 -1.69 19.20
N LEU A 90 3.71 -0.74 19.05
CA LEU A 90 3.93 0.34 20.02
C LEU A 90 2.73 1.30 20.16
N LEU A 91 1.91 1.46 19.11
CA LEU A 91 0.70 2.28 19.15
C LEU A 91 -0.51 1.51 19.72
N ASP A 92 -0.49 0.17 19.66
CA ASP A 92 -1.55 -0.68 20.21
C ASP A 92 -1.44 -0.80 21.74
N ASP A 93 -0.22 -0.85 22.28
CA ASP A 93 0.06 -0.87 23.73
C ASP A 93 -0.38 0.40 24.48
N ASP A 94 -0.57 1.53 23.79
CA ASP A 94 -1.09 2.79 24.38
C ASP A 94 -2.63 2.83 24.49
N SER A 95 -3.34 1.78 24.04
CA SER A 95 -4.81 1.68 24.15
C SER A 95 -5.30 0.92 25.39
N GLY A 96 -4.37 0.43 26.23
CA GLY A 96 -4.65 -0.44 27.38
C GLY A 96 -4.56 0.21 28.78
N LEU A 97 -4.49 1.54 28.90
CA LEU A 97 -4.44 2.22 30.19
C LEU A 97 -5.54 3.29 30.33
N LEU A 98 -6.77 2.86 30.64
CA LEU A 98 -7.73 3.58 31.50
C LEU A 98 -8.65 2.58 32.21
#